data_AF-A0A1I2DP77-F1
#
_entry.id   AF-A0A1I2DP77-F1
#
_cell.length_a   1.000
_cell.length_b   1.000
_cell.length_c   1.000
_cell.angle_alpha   90.00
_cell.angle_beta   90.00
_cell.angle_gamma   90.00
#
_symmetry.space_group_name_H-M   'P 1'
#
loop_
_entity.id
_entity.type
_entity.pdbx_description
1 polymer ?
#
loop_
_entity_poly.entity_id
_entity_poly.type
_entity_poly.pdbx_seq_one_letter_code
_entity_poly.pdbx_strand_id
1 'polypeptide(L)'
;MTETGTRRRPTEGLGVDAMLAEIRRRELKALPDGADGPLAAIPTGELVAAVLDEQKVVYGVDDRRDLFEVTDPAVQRDADAVVALLRESHVRENGDGTCTIVAQRFADAEGLCAGERFGDQPVAAFCSGVLVAPDVVATAGHCLDDTTVGSTRFVFGFRMATATSAPGTVPSRDVYRGAALLGRALTGDGADWALVRLDRAVTDHAVAPVRRAGRIADHQAVHVIGHPSGLPAKFAPGATVRDNGPADFFVADLDTYGGNSGSPVYNATSHEVEGLLVRGETDFVDTGGCRVSLVCPTSGCRGEDVTRAPVFAALLSGLGGAQPLLTRGSRGPEVTAWQSLLNRVQDPDVAVDGIFGQATQRATRQFQRASGLTADGVVGPDTRAAMAQLLGLPKAPSSGELPDGFVRALTAVLAPVLPLLSAAAQEPVDAEALRALGRQLGGVVATLLRVLATQHSSPAP
;
A
#
# COMPACT_ATOMS: atom_id res chain seq x y z
N MET A 1 -66.52 36.45 -3.50
CA MET A 1 -66.15 35.26 -4.27
C MET A 1 -65.48 34.28 -3.31
N THR A 2 -65.45 33.00 -3.67
CA THR A 2 -64.80 31.81 -3.03
C THR A 2 -63.51 32.11 -2.22
N GLU A 3 -63.18 31.42 -1.10
CA GLU A 3 -63.84 30.25 -0.45
C GLU A 3 -63.43 30.03 1.05
N THR A 4 -63.91 28.92 1.64
CA THR A 4 -63.69 28.32 2.99
C THR A 4 -62.22 28.16 3.42
N GLY A 5 -61.79 27.89 4.67
CA GLY A 5 -62.40 27.52 5.99
C GLY A 5 -61.26 27.03 6.96
N THR A 6 -61.40 26.54 8.21
CA THR A 6 -62.54 26.33 9.15
C THR A 6 -62.06 26.51 10.63
N ARG A 7 -62.14 25.52 11.57
CA ARG A 7 -61.83 25.70 13.04
C ARG A 7 -61.61 24.39 13.87
N ARG A 8 -60.70 24.45 14.88
CA ARG A 8 -60.77 23.80 16.24
C ARG A 8 -60.71 22.23 16.33
N ARG A 9 -60.45 21.55 17.46
CA ARG A 9 -60.19 21.85 18.93
C ARG A 9 -59.22 20.74 19.53
N PRO A 10 -58.92 20.61 20.85
CA PRO A 10 -57.67 19.98 21.32
C PRO A 10 -57.77 18.60 22.02
N THR A 11 -56.65 17.87 21.98
CA THR A 11 -56.06 16.95 22.97
C THR A 11 -57.00 16.12 23.86
N GLU A 12 -57.19 14.86 23.48
CA GLU A 12 -57.08 13.74 24.43
C GLU A 12 -55.60 13.55 24.86
N GLY A 13 -55.27 12.44 25.53
CA GLY A 13 -53.89 12.13 25.92
C GLY A 13 -52.90 12.23 24.74
N LEU A 14 -51.74 12.82 25.00
CA LEU A 14 -50.71 13.13 24.01
C LEU A 14 -50.13 11.86 23.36
N GLY A 15 -50.79 11.37 22.31
CA GLY A 15 -50.52 10.10 21.63
C GLY A 15 -49.61 10.21 20.40
N VAL A 16 -49.91 9.43 19.35
CA VAL A 16 -49.11 9.42 18.11
C VAL A 16 -49.23 10.70 17.27
N ASP A 17 -50.11 11.60 17.69
CA ASP A 17 -50.15 13.02 17.32
C ASP A 17 -49.72 13.92 18.52
N ALA A 18 -48.65 13.51 19.25
CA ALA A 18 -47.91 14.35 20.23
C ALA A 18 -46.31 14.36 20.33
N MET A 19 -45.50 14.06 19.26
CA MET A 19 -44.16 14.61 18.78
C MET A 19 -43.90 15.19 17.26
N LEU A 20 -44.88 15.33 16.26
CA LEU A 20 -45.52 16.31 15.20
C LEU A 20 -46.65 17.60 15.33
N ALA A 21 -47.13 18.39 16.43
CA ALA A 21 -47.01 19.83 17.11
C ALA A 21 -45.79 20.50 18.09
N GLU A 22 -44.68 19.90 18.70
CA GLU A 22 -43.19 20.14 19.14
C GLU A 22 -41.88 19.72 18.31
N ILE A 23 -41.37 18.49 18.04
CA ILE A 23 -40.09 18.28 17.26
C ILE A 23 -39.99 19.06 15.92
N ARG A 24 -40.93 18.88 14.99
CA ARG A 24 -41.07 19.66 13.75
C ARG A 24 -41.56 21.13 14.08
N ARG A 25 -41.65 21.54 15.38
CA ARG A 25 -41.67 22.95 15.92
C ARG A 25 -40.24 23.50 15.97
N ARG A 26 -39.25 22.62 16.13
CA ARG A 26 -37.80 22.90 16.01
C ARG A 26 -37.37 22.97 14.56
N GLU A 27 -37.98 22.17 13.67
CA GLU A 27 -37.86 22.39 12.21
C GLU A 27 -38.58 23.69 11.79
N LEU A 28 -39.85 23.87 12.18
CA LEU A 28 -40.61 25.06 11.82
C LEU A 28 -40.37 26.28 12.75
N LYS A 29 -39.12 26.61 13.06
CA LYS A 29 -38.68 27.98 13.37
C LYS A 29 -37.19 28.17 13.04
N ALA A 30 -36.80 28.83 11.95
CA ALA A 30 -37.28 30.11 11.40
C ALA A 30 -38.57 30.14 10.53
N LEU A 31 -39.27 29.02 10.38
CA LEU A 31 -40.67 28.93 9.92
C LEU A 31 -41.66 29.25 11.10
N PRO A 32 -43.00 28.99 11.02
CA PRO A 32 -43.94 29.19 12.13
C PRO A 32 -44.20 27.94 13.00
N ASP A 33 -44.25 28.11 14.33
CA ASP A 33 -44.12 27.06 15.35
C ASP A 33 -45.14 25.91 15.23
N GLY A 34 -44.66 24.65 15.17
CA GLY A 34 -45.35 23.50 15.81
C GLY A 34 -45.28 22.11 15.15
N ALA A 35 -44.50 21.14 15.69
CA ALA A 35 -44.74 19.70 15.46
C ALA A 35 -44.29 18.48 16.49
N ASP A 36 -44.82 17.65 17.55
CA ASP A 36 -46.07 16.94 18.32
C ASP A 36 -47.14 15.84 17.65
N GLY A 37 -47.17 14.54 17.09
CA GLY A 37 -46.61 13.09 16.88
C GLY A 37 -45.17 12.32 17.02
N PRO A 38 -44.94 11.22 17.82
CA PRO A 38 -43.64 10.77 18.42
C PRO A 38 -42.81 9.58 17.87
N LEU A 39 -41.50 9.58 18.23
CA LEU A 39 -40.63 8.38 18.37
C LEU A 39 -41.25 7.27 19.23
N ALA A 40 -41.98 7.63 20.30
CA ALA A 40 -42.69 6.70 21.18
C ALA A 40 -43.85 5.92 20.53
N ALA A 41 -44.14 6.15 19.24
CA ALA A 41 -45.00 5.27 18.45
C ALA A 41 -44.33 3.94 18.08
N ILE A 42 -43.00 3.92 18.06
CA ILE A 42 -42.18 2.76 17.69
C ILE A 42 -42.03 1.88 18.95
N PRO A 43 -42.29 0.55 18.86
CA PRO A 43 -42.05 -0.39 19.95
C PRO A 43 -40.64 -0.25 20.53
N THR A 44 -40.45 -0.41 21.85
CA THR A 44 -39.10 -0.29 22.45
C THR A 44 -38.10 -1.28 21.85
N GLY A 45 -38.56 -2.45 21.39
CA GLY A 45 -37.72 -3.40 20.64
C GLY A 45 -37.32 -2.92 19.24
N GLU A 46 -38.18 -2.16 18.55
CA GLU A 46 -37.86 -1.54 17.25
C GLU A 46 -37.05 -0.24 17.41
N LEU A 47 -37.25 0.53 18.49
CA LEU A 47 -36.36 1.65 18.85
C LEU A 47 -34.96 1.15 19.20
N VAL A 48 -34.86 0.08 20.01
CA VAL A 48 -33.58 -0.54 20.32
C VAL A 48 -32.98 -1.21 19.09
N ALA A 49 -33.77 -1.81 18.20
CA ALA A 49 -33.25 -2.30 16.92
C ALA A 49 -32.72 -1.16 16.03
N ALA A 50 -33.43 -0.04 15.91
CA ALA A 50 -32.98 1.12 15.13
C ALA A 50 -31.74 1.81 15.72
N VAL A 51 -31.64 1.89 17.06
CA VAL A 51 -30.47 2.46 17.76
C VAL A 51 -29.28 1.49 17.81
N LEU A 52 -29.52 0.17 17.70
CA LEU A 52 -28.46 -0.83 17.47
C LEU A 52 -28.12 -1.01 15.98
N ASP A 53 -28.96 -0.52 15.07
CA ASP A 53 -28.57 -0.21 13.69
C ASP A 53 -27.63 1.00 13.66
N GLU A 54 -27.77 1.96 14.59
CA GLU A 54 -26.86 3.08 14.80
C GLU A 54 -25.69 2.80 15.78
N GLN A 55 -24.93 1.71 15.60
CA GLN A 55 -23.47 1.89 15.77
C GLN A 55 -22.64 0.99 14.86
N LYS A 56 -22.21 1.60 13.77
CA LYS A 56 -22.01 0.99 12.48
C LYS A 56 -21.05 1.94 11.65
N VAL A 57 -20.10 1.41 10.83
CA VAL A 57 -19.09 1.99 9.89
C VAL A 57 -18.99 1.29 8.50
N VAL A 58 -19.54 1.95 7.49
CA VAL A 58 -19.60 1.77 6.01
C VAL A 58 -20.58 2.89 5.62
N TYR A 59 -20.16 3.91 4.88
CA TYR A 59 -20.72 5.28 4.96
C TYR A 59 -22.03 5.48 4.17
N GLY A 60 -23.03 4.66 4.45
CA GLY A 60 -24.41 4.77 4.00
C GLY A 60 -24.99 3.43 3.60
N VAL A 61 -24.65 2.97 2.39
CA VAL A 61 -25.05 1.66 1.86
C VAL A 61 -23.82 1.00 1.27
N ASP A 62 -23.53 -0.23 1.67
CA ASP A 62 -22.40 -1.01 1.16
C ASP A 62 -22.49 -1.17 -0.37
N ASP A 63 -21.74 -0.36 -1.11
CA ASP A 63 -21.69 -0.36 -2.58
C ASP A 63 -20.41 -1.01 -3.13
N ARG A 64 -19.60 -1.57 -2.22
CA ARG A 64 -18.32 -2.23 -2.49
C ARG A 64 -18.54 -3.39 -3.45
N ARG A 65 -17.71 -3.47 -4.48
CA ARG A 65 -17.82 -4.46 -5.56
C ARG A 65 -16.60 -5.35 -5.64
N ASP A 66 -16.81 -6.58 -6.06
CA ASP A 66 -15.73 -7.42 -6.57
C ASP A 66 -15.30 -6.93 -7.95
N LEU A 67 -14.00 -7.06 -8.25
CA LEU A 67 -13.44 -6.52 -9.50
C LEU A 67 -14.02 -7.14 -10.78
N PHE A 68 -14.66 -8.32 -10.72
CA PHE A 68 -15.37 -8.89 -11.87
C PHE A 68 -16.68 -8.15 -12.20
N GLU A 69 -17.21 -7.36 -11.27
CA GLU A 69 -18.40 -6.50 -11.44
C GLU A 69 -18.04 -5.10 -11.99
N VAL A 70 -16.74 -4.77 -12.03
CA VAL A 70 -16.24 -3.46 -12.44
C VAL A 70 -15.89 -3.47 -13.92
N THR A 71 -16.69 -2.77 -14.73
CA THR A 71 -16.53 -2.68 -16.19
C THR A 71 -15.79 -1.43 -16.66
N ASP A 72 -15.49 -0.48 -15.76
CA ASP A 72 -14.78 0.75 -16.10
C ASP A 72 -13.28 0.47 -16.39
N PRO A 73 -12.77 0.74 -17.62
CA PRO A 73 -11.39 0.43 -17.97
C PRO A 73 -10.33 1.25 -17.21
N ALA A 74 -10.71 2.37 -16.58
CA ALA A 74 -9.81 3.15 -15.74
C ALA A 74 -9.69 2.53 -14.35
N VAL A 75 -10.80 2.24 -13.68
CA VAL A 75 -10.81 1.52 -12.40
C VAL A 75 -10.17 0.13 -12.53
N GLN A 76 -10.31 -0.54 -13.68
CA GLN A 76 -9.60 -1.80 -13.96
C GLN A 76 -8.06 -1.64 -14.02
N ARG A 77 -7.52 -0.48 -14.44
CA ARG A 77 -6.07 -0.20 -14.40
C ARG A 77 -5.61 0.15 -12.99
N ASP A 78 -6.41 0.93 -12.26
CA ASP A 78 -6.16 1.26 -10.85
C ASP A 78 -6.07 -0.02 -10.00
N ALA A 79 -6.95 -0.99 -10.27
CA ALA A 79 -7.01 -2.29 -9.62
C ALA A 79 -5.87 -3.24 -10.03
N ASP A 80 -5.25 -3.04 -11.20
CA ASP A 80 -4.13 -3.85 -11.67
C ASP A 80 -2.82 -3.49 -10.97
N ALA A 81 -2.68 -2.24 -10.50
CA ALA A 81 -1.57 -1.78 -9.68
C ALA A 81 -1.68 -2.22 -8.19
N VAL A 82 -2.83 -2.75 -7.75
CA VAL A 82 -3.07 -3.12 -6.35
C VAL A 82 -2.54 -4.51 -6.03
N VAL A 83 -1.93 -4.64 -4.85
CA VAL A 83 -1.25 -5.86 -4.41
C VAL A 83 -1.65 -6.26 -2.98
N ALA A 84 -1.88 -7.55 -2.78
CA ALA A 84 -2.19 -8.13 -1.48
C ALA A 84 -0.90 -8.44 -0.70
N LEU A 85 -0.82 -8.04 0.57
CA LEU A 85 0.29 -8.40 1.45
C LEU A 85 -0.09 -9.64 2.27
N LEU A 86 0.55 -10.77 1.96
CA LEU A 86 0.34 -12.06 2.62
C LEU A 86 1.57 -12.44 3.45
N ARG A 87 1.36 -13.20 4.52
CA ARG A 87 2.47 -13.86 5.24
C ARG A 87 3.00 -15.00 4.36
N GLU A 88 4.30 -15.25 4.41
CA GLU A 88 4.93 -16.40 3.72
C GLU A 88 4.25 -17.74 4.02
N SER A 89 3.77 -17.93 5.25
CA SER A 89 2.98 -19.11 5.67
C SER A 89 1.64 -19.29 4.94
N HIS A 90 1.13 -18.27 4.26
CA HIS A 90 -0.13 -18.32 3.50
C HIS A 90 0.08 -18.59 2.01
N VAL A 91 1.31 -18.74 1.53
CA VAL A 91 1.62 -18.92 0.10
C VAL A 91 2.43 -20.20 -0.10
N ARG A 92 1.86 -21.19 -0.78
CA ARG A 92 2.48 -22.49 -1.02
C ARG A 92 2.71 -22.72 -2.51
N GLU A 93 3.96 -22.73 -2.94
CA GLU A 93 4.33 -23.11 -4.32
C GLU A 93 3.88 -24.55 -4.64
N ASN A 94 3.40 -24.76 -5.87
CA ASN A 94 2.96 -26.06 -6.39
C ASN A 94 4.01 -26.76 -7.27
N GLY A 95 5.02 -26.04 -7.75
CA GLY A 95 6.05 -26.56 -8.66
C GLY A 95 5.65 -26.64 -10.14
N ASP A 96 4.41 -26.23 -10.47
CA ASP A 96 3.84 -26.20 -11.82
C ASP A 96 3.80 -24.78 -12.44
N GLY A 97 4.38 -23.78 -11.75
CA GLY A 97 4.25 -22.36 -12.10
C GLY A 97 3.12 -21.63 -11.38
N THR A 98 2.44 -22.28 -10.43
CA THR A 98 1.41 -21.67 -9.57
C THR A 98 1.75 -21.72 -8.07
N CYS A 99 1.10 -20.85 -7.31
CA CYS A 99 1.09 -20.82 -5.86
C CYS A 99 -0.35 -20.97 -5.35
N THR A 100 -0.60 -21.94 -4.48
CA THR A 100 -1.86 -22.02 -3.73
C THR A 100 -1.84 -21.00 -2.60
N ILE A 101 -2.93 -20.26 -2.45
CA ILE A 101 -3.15 -19.35 -1.32
C ILE A 101 -3.89 -20.11 -0.22
N VAL A 102 -3.29 -20.16 0.97
CA VAL A 102 -3.93 -20.73 2.17
C VAL A 102 -4.78 -19.64 2.80
N ALA A 103 -6.09 -19.80 2.70
CA ALA A 103 -7.09 -18.84 3.13
C ALA A 103 -8.09 -19.46 4.12
N GLN A 104 -8.78 -18.61 4.87
CA GLN A 104 -9.94 -18.99 5.69
C GLN A 104 -11.20 -18.36 5.10
N ARG A 105 -12.40 -18.85 5.44
CA ARG A 105 -13.66 -18.20 5.07
C ARG A 105 -13.82 -16.92 5.89
N PHE A 106 -14.19 -15.80 5.26
CA PHE A 106 -14.28 -14.49 5.92
C PHE A 106 -15.16 -14.51 7.18
N ALA A 107 -16.35 -15.13 7.08
CA ALA A 107 -17.25 -15.28 8.20
C ALA A 107 -16.70 -16.15 9.34
N ASP A 108 -15.83 -17.11 9.05
CA ASP A 108 -15.22 -17.97 10.08
C ASP A 108 -14.04 -17.25 10.75
N ALA A 109 -13.25 -16.50 9.98
CA ALA A 109 -12.08 -15.75 10.44
C ALA A 109 -12.45 -14.57 11.35
N GLU A 110 -13.50 -13.83 11.00
CA GLU A 110 -13.99 -12.68 11.78
C GLU A 110 -15.17 -13.03 12.71
N GLY A 111 -15.69 -14.26 12.69
CA GLY A 111 -16.82 -14.69 13.50
C GLY A 111 -18.13 -13.99 13.13
N LEU A 112 -18.36 -13.79 11.83
CA LEU A 112 -19.47 -12.98 11.32
C LEU A 112 -20.83 -13.68 11.43
N CYS A 113 -21.88 -12.87 11.51
CA CYS A 113 -23.25 -13.34 11.45
C CYS A 113 -23.61 -13.89 10.05
N ALA A 114 -24.59 -14.80 9.98
CA ALA A 114 -24.99 -15.43 8.74
C ALA A 114 -25.69 -14.42 7.79
N GLY A 115 -25.18 -14.30 6.56
CA GLY A 115 -25.68 -13.35 5.55
C GLY A 115 -24.85 -12.08 5.40
N GLU A 116 -23.81 -11.89 6.24
CA GLU A 116 -22.85 -10.79 6.11
C GLU A 116 -22.16 -10.77 4.74
N ARG A 117 -21.98 -9.56 4.16
CA ARG A 117 -21.52 -9.40 2.78
C ARG A 117 -20.12 -9.99 2.60
N PHE A 118 -19.93 -10.70 1.49
CA PHE A 118 -18.70 -11.46 1.19
C PHE A 118 -18.35 -12.56 2.20
N GLY A 119 -19.21 -12.91 3.18
CA GLY A 119 -18.89 -13.84 4.27
C GLY A 119 -18.37 -15.22 3.84
N ASP A 120 -18.76 -15.69 2.64
CA ASP A 120 -18.31 -16.96 2.06
C ASP A 120 -17.00 -16.87 1.25
N GLN A 121 -16.41 -15.68 1.12
CA GLN A 121 -15.16 -15.47 0.36
C GLN A 121 -13.91 -15.79 1.18
N PRO A 122 -12.77 -16.11 0.53
CA PRO A 122 -11.51 -16.40 1.21
C PRO A 122 -10.80 -15.13 1.70
N VAL A 123 -10.35 -15.11 2.95
CA VAL A 123 -9.41 -14.12 3.50
C VAL A 123 -8.02 -14.73 3.68
N ALA A 124 -6.98 -13.99 3.28
CA ALA A 124 -5.58 -14.44 3.37
C ALA A 124 -4.56 -13.30 3.55
N ALA A 125 -4.85 -12.10 3.04
CA ALA A 125 -3.99 -10.93 3.20
C ALA A 125 -4.09 -10.35 4.62
N PHE A 126 -3.06 -9.63 5.05
CA PHE A 126 -3.08 -8.87 6.31
C PHE A 126 -3.02 -7.35 6.09
N CYS A 127 -2.58 -6.93 4.90
CA CYS A 127 -2.52 -5.54 4.45
C CYS A 127 -2.69 -5.48 2.92
N SER A 128 -2.79 -4.25 2.41
CA SER A 128 -2.87 -3.90 0.99
C SER A 128 -1.68 -3.04 0.57
N GLY A 129 -1.50 -2.84 -0.73
CA GLY A 129 -0.44 -1.99 -1.28
C GLY A 129 -0.70 -1.61 -2.74
N VAL A 130 0.17 -0.74 -3.28
CA VAL A 130 0.11 -0.29 -4.68
C VAL A 130 1.51 -0.23 -5.31
N LEU A 131 1.63 -0.67 -6.56
CA LEU A 131 2.86 -0.56 -7.35
C LEU A 131 3.08 0.88 -7.82
N VAL A 132 4.16 1.53 -7.34
CA VAL A 132 4.45 2.96 -7.54
C VAL A 132 5.77 3.23 -8.27
N ALA A 133 6.57 2.19 -8.49
CA ALA A 133 7.65 2.11 -9.47
C ALA A 133 7.80 0.63 -9.90
N PRO A 134 8.53 0.30 -10.98
CA PRO A 134 8.58 -1.07 -11.52
C PRO A 134 8.99 -2.16 -10.52
N ASP A 135 9.81 -1.84 -9.52
CA ASP A 135 10.23 -2.73 -8.43
C ASP A 135 9.78 -2.26 -7.04
N VAL A 136 8.87 -1.28 -6.92
CA VAL A 136 8.54 -0.63 -5.63
C VAL A 136 7.03 -0.59 -5.37
N VAL A 137 6.64 -1.16 -4.22
CA VAL A 137 5.30 -1.08 -3.65
C VAL A 137 5.25 -0.05 -2.54
N ALA A 138 4.19 0.75 -2.51
CA ALA A 138 3.82 1.58 -1.37
C ALA A 138 2.70 0.92 -0.54
N THR A 139 2.77 1.05 0.78
CA THR A 139 1.81 0.47 1.74
C THR A 139 1.88 1.26 3.07
N ALA A 140 1.05 0.93 4.06
CA ALA A 140 1.13 1.57 5.38
C ALA A 140 2.40 1.12 6.13
N GLY A 141 2.98 2.02 6.93
CA GLY A 141 4.17 1.76 7.71
C GLY A 141 3.93 0.78 8.85
N HIS A 142 2.73 0.74 9.46
CA HIS A 142 2.40 -0.28 10.46
C HIS A 142 2.30 -1.71 9.90
N CYS A 143 2.13 -1.90 8.58
CA CYS A 143 2.03 -3.22 7.97
C CYS A 143 3.33 -4.04 8.04
N LEU A 144 4.49 -3.38 7.97
CA LEU A 144 5.79 -4.05 7.90
C LEU A 144 6.96 -3.18 8.39
N ASP A 145 8.04 -3.86 8.71
CA ASP A 145 9.32 -3.32 9.19
C ASP A 145 10.50 -4.15 8.61
N ASP A 146 11.73 -3.82 9.02
CA ASP A 146 12.94 -4.52 8.57
C ASP A 146 12.99 -6.02 8.94
N THR A 147 12.18 -6.47 9.91
CA THR A 147 12.11 -7.88 10.34
C THR A 147 11.07 -8.68 9.56
N THR A 148 10.02 -8.01 9.08
CA THR A 148 8.85 -8.61 8.43
C THR A 148 8.83 -8.43 6.91
N VAL A 149 9.53 -7.45 6.36
CA VAL A 149 9.63 -7.23 4.90
C VAL A 149 10.14 -8.47 4.17
N GLY A 150 11.16 -9.15 4.73
CA GLY A 150 11.78 -10.33 4.16
C GLY A 150 10.94 -11.62 4.21
N SER A 151 9.84 -11.64 4.97
CA SER A 151 8.88 -12.75 5.09
C SER A 151 7.45 -12.38 4.64
N THR A 152 7.30 -11.18 4.08
CA THR A 152 6.08 -10.73 3.41
C THR A 152 6.09 -11.18 1.95
N ARG A 153 4.94 -11.63 1.44
CA ARG A 153 4.70 -11.87 0.02
C ARG A 153 3.71 -10.85 -0.52
N PHE A 154 4.05 -10.30 -1.67
CA PHE A 154 3.27 -9.30 -2.40
C PHE A 154 2.62 -10.01 -3.58
N VAL A 155 1.31 -10.24 -3.49
CA VAL A 155 0.55 -11.09 -4.42
C VAL A 155 -0.39 -10.23 -5.24
N PHE A 156 -0.06 -10.03 -6.52
CA PHE A 156 -0.96 -9.36 -7.47
C PHE A 156 -2.07 -10.33 -7.91
N GLY A 157 -3.18 -9.77 -8.41
CA GLY A 157 -4.28 -10.58 -8.94
C GLY A 157 -5.09 -11.39 -7.91
N PHE A 158 -4.89 -11.17 -6.61
CA PHE A 158 -5.70 -11.79 -5.55
C PHE A 158 -7.12 -11.18 -5.50
N ARG A 159 -7.98 -11.57 -6.45
CA ARG A 159 -9.35 -11.07 -6.66
C ARG A 159 -10.31 -12.19 -7.02
N MET A 160 -11.60 -12.05 -6.71
CA MET A 160 -12.62 -12.99 -7.19
C MET A 160 -12.71 -12.90 -8.72
N ALA A 161 -12.76 -14.05 -9.41
CA ALA A 161 -12.94 -14.09 -10.87
C ALA A 161 -14.43 -14.13 -11.27
N THR A 162 -15.29 -14.62 -10.38
CA THR A 162 -16.75 -14.58 -10.42
C THR A 162 -17.26 -14.59 -8.96
N ALA A 163 -18.57 -14.41 -8.73
CA ALA A 163 -19.17 -14.48 -7.40
C ALA A 163 -18.88 -15.77 -6.61
N THR A 164 -18.48 -16.86 -7.29
CA THR A 164 -18.16 -18.17 -6.68
C THR A 164 -16.72 -18.63 -6.95
N SER A 165 -15.94 -17.92 -7.78
CA SER A 165 -14.59 -18.32 -8.17
C SER A 165 -13.53 -17.60 -7.35
N ALA A 166 -13.14 -18.26 -6.24
CA ALA A 166 -12.13 -17.84 -5.30
C ALA A 166 -10.70 -17.86 -5.88
N PRO A 167 -9.81 -16.90 -5.54
CA PRO A 167 -8.38 -16.90 -5.90
C PRO A 167 -7.56 -17.89 -5.05
N GLY A 168 -8.02 -19.14 -4.92
CA GLY A 168 -7.33 -20.18 -4.15
C GLY A 168 -5.99 -20.63 -4.77
N THR A 169 -5.68 -20.20 -6.00
CA THR A 169 -4.38 -20.41 -6.65
C THR A 169 -4.12 -19.25 -7.62
N VAL A 170 -2.87 -18.76 -7.62
CA VAL A 170 -2.38 -17.65 -8.46
C VAL A 170 -1.12 -18.07 -9.22
N PRO A 171 -0.77 -17.44 -10.35
CA PRO A 171 0.52 -17.70 -11.01
C PRO A 171 1.71 -17.29 -10.12
N SER A 172 2.77 -18.11 -10.06
CA SER A 172 3.95 -17.82 -9.24
C SER A 172 4.69 -16.55 -9.68
N ARG A 173 4.58 -16.15 -10.95
CA ARG A 173 5.11 -14.88 -11.46
C ARG A 173 4.44 -13.65 -10.82
N ASP A 174 3.21 -13.79 -10.31
CA ASP A 174 2.42 -12.71 -9.70
C ASP A 174 2.67 -12.63 -8.18
N VAL A 175 3.51 -13.53 -7.63
CA VAL A 175 3.94 -13.60 -6.23
C VAL A 175 5.38 -13.09 -6.08
N TYR A 176 5.53 -11.94 -5.44
CA TYR A 176 6.80 -11.27 -5.19
C TYR A 176 7.16 -11.33 -3.69
N ARG A 177 8.42 -11.07 -3.36
CA ARG A 177 8.94 -11.04 -1.98
C ARG A 177 9.49 -9.65 -1.68
N GLY A 178 9.29 -9.16 -0.45
CA GLY A 178 9.96 -7.95 0.02
C GLY A 178 11.47 -8.18 0.13
N ALA A 179 12.25 -7.43 -0.65
CA ALA A 179 13.71 -7.52 -0.68
C ALA A 179 14.41 -6.47 0.16
N ALA A 180 13.86 -5.24 0.24
CA ALA A 180 14.36 -4.19 1.13
C ALA A 180 13.28 -3.15 1.46
N LEU A 181 13.32 -2.62 2.68
CA LEU A 181 12.59 -1.40 3.05
C LEU A 181 13.40 -0.19 2.55
N LEU A 182 12.81 0.64 1.69
CA LEU A 182 13.46 1.82 1.09
C LEU A 182 13.25 3.09 1.91
N GLY A 183 12.20 3.11 2.71
CA GLY A 183 11.82 4.20 3.61
C GLY A 183 10.53 3.84 4.33
N ARG A 184 10.34 4.40 5.53
CA ARG A 184 9.16 4.17 6.37
C ARG A 184 8.95 5.35 7.31
N ALA A 185 7.68 5.72 7.53
CA ALA A 185 7.26 6.49 8.69
C ALA A 185 6.14 5.74 9.41
N LEU A 186 6.11 5.86 10.74
CA LEU A 186 4.98 5.45 11.57
C LEU A 186 4.95 6.40 12.78
N THR A 187 4.17 7.47 12.67
CA THR A 187 3.91 8.41 13.76
C THR A 187 2.41 8.38 14.07
N GLY A 188 2.05 8.17 15.35
CA GLY A 188 0.67 7.83 15.75
C GLY A 188 -0.40 8.77 15.19
N ASP A 189 -0.18 10.08 15.32
CA ASP A 189 -1.11 11.13 14.90
C ASP A 189 -0.65 11.83 13.60
N GLY A 190 0.06 11.12 12.71
CA GLY A 190 0.74 11.74 11.56
C GLY A 190 0.97 10.78 10.38
N ALA A 191 2.13 10.90 9.75
CA ALA A 191 2.55 10.06 8.63
C ALA A 191 2.69 8.57 9.01
N ASP A 192 2.00 7.72 8.25
CA ASP A 192 2.12 6.27 8.29
C ASP A 192 2.29 5.74 6.86
N TRP A 193 3.46 5.25 6.49
CA TRP A 193 3.76 4.72 5.15
C TRP A 193 5.04 3.89 5.14
N ALA A 194 5.15 2.98 4.17
CA ALA A 194 6.37 2.26 3.81
C ALA A 194 6.52 2.18 2.28
N LEU A 195 7.77 2.24 1.81
CA LEU A 195 8.15 1.92 0.44
C LEU A 195 9.02 0.66 0.44
N VAL A 196 8.59 -0.38 -0.26
CA VAL A 196 9.28 -1.68 -0.30
C VAL A 196 9.76 -1.99 -1.70
N ARG A 197 11.05 -2.31 -1.83
CA ARG A 197 11.63 -2.94 -3.02
C ARG A 197 11.26 -4.42 -3.05
N LEU A 198 10.73 -4.89 -4.17
CA LEU A 198 10.47 -6.29 -4.46
C LEU A 198 11.76 -7.02 -4.89
N ASP A 199 11.72 -8.36 -4.89
CA ASP A 199 12.83 -9.23 -5.32
C ASP A 199 13.21 -9.10 -6.81
N ARG A 200 12.28 -8.60 -7.62
CA ARG A 200 12.39 -8.41 -9.06
C ARG A 200 11.41 -7.32 -9.52
N ALA A 201 11.61 -6.80 -10.72
CA ALA A 201 10.65 -5.88 -11.33
C ALA A 201 9.35 -6.60 -11.73
N VAL A 202 8.23 -5.90 -11.59
CA VAL A 202 6.91 -6.28 -12.06
C VAL A 202 6.77 -5.83 -13.51
N THR A 203 6.56 -6.77 -14.44
CA THR A 203 6.47 -6.50 -15.89
C THR A 203 5.04 -6.51 -16.43
N ASP A 204 4.15 -7.21 -15.74
CA ASP A 204 2.84 -7.60 -16.26
C ASP A 204 1.68 -6.79 -15.63
N HIS A 205 1.99 -5.80 -14.79
CA HIS A 205 1.02 -4.91 -14.11
C HIS A 205 1.34 -3.43 -14.28
N ALA A 206 0.30 -2.59 -14.22
CA ALA A 206 0.41 -1.13 -14.28
C ALA A 206 1.12 -0.54 -13.04
N VAL A 207 2.02 0.42 -13.27
CA VAL A 207 2.53 1.31 -12.20
C VAL A 207 1.55 2.46 -12.03
N ALA A 208 1.02 2.64 -10.82
CA ALA A 208 0.05 3.69 -10.53
C ALA A 208 0.70 5.10 -10.62
N PRO A 209 0.02 6.10 -11.21
CA PRO A 209 0.42 7.49 -11.09
C PRO A 209 0.20 7.97 -9.65
N VAL A 210 1.13 8.73 -9.10
CA VAL A 210 1.13 9.15 -7.68
C VAL A 210 1.27 10.65 -7.59
N ARG A 211 0.40 11.34 -6.83
CA ARG A 211 0.48 12.80 -6.63
C ARG A 211 1.84 13.17 -6.01
N ARG A 212 2.62 13.99 -6.72
CA ARG A 212 3.99 14.35 -6.34
C ARG A 212 4.11 15.60 -5.47
N ALA A 213 3.11 16.49 -5.50
CA ALA A 213 3.14 17.77 -4.78
C ALA A 213 1.71 18.29 -4.52
N GLY A 214 1.61 19.30 -3.65
CA GLY A 214 0.34 19.94 -3.29
C GLY A 214 -0.48 19.15 -2.27
N ARG A 215 -1.79 19.40 -2.27
CA ARG A 215 -2.80 18.63 -1.53
C ARG A 215 -3.91 18.23 -2.50
N ILE A 216 -4.64 17.18 -2.16
CA ILE A 216 -5.98 16.94 -2.68
C ILE A 216 -6.89 18.14 -2.35
N ALA A 217 -7.93 18.38 -3.14
CA ALA A 217 -8.93 19.42 -2.84
C ALA A 217 -9.94 18.97 -1.78
N ASP A 218 -10.51 19.92 -1.04
CA ASP A 218 -11.60 19.66 -0.10
C ASP A 218 -12.83 19.14 -0.87
N HIS A 219 -13.53 18.14 -0.33
CA HIS A 219 -14.66 17.45 -0.98
C HIS A 219 -14.37 16.83 -2.35
N GLN A 220 -13.09 16.63 -2.72
CA GLN A 220 -12.72 15.87 -3.90
C GLN A 220 -13.26 14.44 -3.80
N ALA A 221 -13.95 13.98 -4.85
CA ALA A 221 -14.39 12.60 -4.97
C ALA A 221 -13.18 11.65 -5.12
N VAL A 222 -13.18 10.55 -4.38
CA VAL A 222 -12.11 9.55 -4.33
C VAL A 222 -12.69 8.15 -4.34
N HIS A 223 -11.85 7.16 -4.63
CA HIS A 223 -12.16 5.75 -4.48
C HIS A 223 -10.96 4.98 -3.93
N VAL A 224 -11.21 3.83 -3.32
CA VAL A 224 -10.16 2.94 -2.80
C VAL A 224 -10.33 1.54 -3.37
N ILE A 225 -9.21 0.89 -3.65
CA ILE A 225 -9.17 -0.50 -4.11
C ILE A 225 -8.19 -1.25 -3.20
N GLY A 226 -8.63 -2.33 -2.58
CA GLY A 226 -7.89 -2.95 -1.48
C GLY A 226 -8.46 -4.26 -0.97
N HIS A 227 -7.89 -4.76 0.12
CA HIS A 227 -8.17 -6.07 0.72
C HIS A 227 -8.83 -5.95 2.11
N PRO A 228 -10.11 -5.51 2.22
CA PRO A 228 -10.83 -5.40 3.49
C PRO A 228 -10.79 -6.73 4.25
N SER A 229 -10.34 -6.70 5.51
CA SER A 229 -10.20 -7.90 6.36
C SER A 229 -9.45 -9.06 5.70
N GLY A 230 -8.54 -8.77 4.76
CA GLY A 230 -7.79 -9.77 4.02
C GLY A 230 -8.51 -10.40 2.82
N LEU A 231 -9.70 -9.90 2.45
CA LEU A 231 -10.52 -10.36 1.32
C LEU A 231 -9.81 -10.22 -0.05
N PRO A 232 -10.32 -10.90 -1.10
CA PRO A 232 -9.90 -10.64 -2.47
C PRO A 232 -10.29 -9.21 -2.85
N ALA A 233 -9.50 -8.57 -3.71
CA ALA A 233 -9.56 -7.12 -3.96
C ALA A 233 -10.99 -6.62 -4.21
N LYS A 234 -11.40 -5.59 -3.45
CA LYS A 234 -12.68 -4.89 -3.56
C LYS A 234 -12.47 -3.46 -4.06
N PHE A 235 -13.44 -2.95 -4.80
CA PHE A 235 -13.54 -1.55 -5.22
C PHE A 235 -14.62 -0.85 -4.39
N ALA A 236 -14.24 0.22 -3.69
CA ALA A 236 -15.13 1.10 -2.95
C ALA A 236 -15.10 2.50 -3.60
N PRO A 237 -16.14 2.89 -4.38
CA PRO A 237 -16.33 4.22 -4.95
C PRO A 237 -16.91 5.21 -3.90
N GLY A 238 -17.60 6.25 -4.36
CA GLY A 238 -18.57 7.03 -3.58
C GLY A 238 -17.99 8.10 -2.65
N ALA A 239 -16.82 7.83 -2.08
CA ALA A 239 -16.17 8.63 -1.04
C ALA A 239 -15.69 10.03 -1.48
N THR A 240 -15.50 10.89 -0.49
CA THR A 240 -15.08 12.29 -0.63
C THR A 240 -14.10 12.70 0.48
N VAL A 241 -13.31 13.76 0.24
CA VAL A 241 -12.47 14.36 1.30
C VAL A 241 -13.33 15.12 2.31
N ARG A 242 -13.33 14.65 3.56
CA ARG A 242 -14.07 15.21 4.71
C ARG A 242 -13.25 16.18 5.55
N ASP A 243 -11.97 15.89 5.80
CA ASP A 243 -11.03 16.84 6.41
C ASP A 243 -9.68 16.81 5.68
N ASN A 244 -9.12 18.00 5.45
CA ASN A 244 -7.89 18.24 4.71
C ASN A 244 -6.89 19.12 5.50
N GLY A 245 -7.24 19.51 6.74
CA GLY A 245 -6.40 20.31 7.64
C GLY A 245 -5.10 19.63 8.10
N PRO A 246 -5.09 18.33 8.46
CA PRO A 246 -3.89 17.68 9.00
C PRO A 246 -2.69 17.70 8.05
N ALA A 247 -1.48 17.77 8.63
CA ALA A 247 -0.25 17.98 7.87
C ALA A 247 0.03 16.85 6.87
N ASP A 248 0.16 15.62 7.37
CA ASP A 248 0.66 14.47 6.62
C ASP A 248 -0.43 13.56 6.05
N PHE A 249 -1.67 13.68 6.52
CA PHE A 249 -2.81 12.88 6.10
C PHE A 249 -4.04 13.74 5.80
N PHE A 250 -5.03 13.17 5.11
CA PHE A 250 -6.40 13.69 5.00
C PHE A 250 -7.39 12.62 5.48
N VAL A 251 -8.66 12.97 5.65
CA VAL A 251 -9.72 12.07 6.10
C VAL A 251 -10.83 12.00 5.06
N ALA A 252 -11.34 10.80 4.77
CA ALA A 252 -12.40 10.55 3.80
C ALA A 252 -13.44 9.53 4.30
N ASP A 253 -14.65 9.52 3.75
CA ASP A 253 -15.70 8.53 4.01
C ASP A 253 -15.54 7.28 3.13
N LEU A 254 -14.43 6.54 3.31
CA LEU A 254 -14.13 5.34 2.53
C LEU A 254 -14.83 4.10 3.12
N ASP A 255 -15.44 3.29 2.25
CA ASP A 255 -16.08 2.03 2.63
C ASP A 255 -15.05 0.91 2.83
N THR A 256 -14.35 0.97 3.97
CA THR A 256 -13.20 0.10 4.26
C THR A 256 -13.25 -0.55 5.64
N TYR A 257 -12.65 -1.74 5.72
CA TYR A 257 -12.27 -2.41 6.98
C TYR A 257 -10.75 -2.50 7.12
N GLY A 258 -10.25 -2.65 8.34
CA GLY A 258 -8.88 -3.04 8.67
C GLY A 258 -8.37 -4.19 7.79
N GLY A 259 -7.10 -4.13 7.38
CA GLY A 259 -6.57 -4.93 6.26
C GLY A 259 -6.55 -4.17 4.91
N ASN A 260 -7.39 -3.14 4.75
CA ASN A 260 -7.16 -2.10 3.74
C ASN A 260 -5.96 -1.18 4.06
N SER A 261 -5.27 -1.39 5.17
CA SER A 261 -4.02 -0.69 5.50
C SER A 261 -3.03 -0.80 4.34
N GLY A 262 -2.65 0.35 3.79
CA GLY A 262 -1.78 0.48 2.61
C GLY A 262 -2.50 0.51 1.26
N SER A 263 -3.83 0.41 1.20
CA SER A 263 -4.59 0.54 -0.05
C SER A 263 -4.41 1.95 -0.65
N PRO A 264 -4.23 2.07 -1.99
CA PRO A 264 -4.24 3.35 -2.66
C PRO A 264 -5.64 3.98 -2.60
N VAL A 265 -5.68 5.23 -2.16
CA VAL A 265 -6.84 6.10 -2.33
C VAL A 265 -6.58 6.94 -3.58
N TYR A 266 -7.39 6.70 -4.61
CA TYR A 266 -7.30 7.31 -5.92
C TYR A 266 -8.23 8.52 -6.04
N ASN A 267 -7.81 9.51 -6.82
CA ASN A 267 -8.69 10.57 -7.29
C ASN A 267 -9.70 10.01 -8.29
N ALA A 268 -11.01 10.16 -8.03
CA ALA A 268 -12.06 9.57 -8.88
C ALA A 268 -12.21 10.22 -10.28
N THR A 269 -11.36 11.19 -10.63
CA THR A 269 -11.33 11.82 -11.96
C THR A 269 -9.95 11.74 -12.62
N SER A 270 -8.85 11.95 -11.88
CA SER A 270 -7.49 11.88 -12.46
C SER A 270 -6.83 10.51 -12.36
N HIS A 271 -7.37 9.59 -11.54
CA HIS A 271 -6.78 8.29 -11.24
C HIS A 271 -5.36 8.35 -10.65
N GLU A 272 -4.93 9.53 -10.15
CA GLU A 272 -3.72 9.64 -9.33
C GLU A 272 -3.96 9.05 -7.93
N VAL A 273 -2.99 8.30 -7.39
CA VAL A 273 -2.92 7.98 -5.96
C VAL A 273 -2.71 9.28 -5.18
N GLU A 274 -3.73 9.65 -4.42
CA GLU A 274 -3.76 10.82 -3.53
C GLU A 274 -3.11 10.51 -2.17
N GLY A 275 -3.15 9.24 -1.77
CA GLY A 275 -2.49 8.73 -0.58
C GLY A 275 -2.74 7.24 -0.33
N LEU A 276 -2.34 6.79 0.85
CA LEU A 276 -2.49 5.41 1.32
C LEU A 276 -3.40 5.41 2.56
N LEU A 277 -4.47 4.62 2.52
CA LEU A 277 -5.34 4.40 3.68
C LEU A 277 -4.55 3.71 4.80
N VAL A 278 -4.56 4.27 6.01
CA VAL A 278 -3.67 3.84 7.10
C VAL A 278 -4.36 3.62 8.43
N ARG A 279 -5.43 4.35 8.76
CA ARG A 279 -6.13 4.22 10.05
C ARG A 279 -7.62 4.45 9.84
N GLY A 280 -8.44 3.43 10.10
CA GLY A 280 -9.90 3.52 10.03
C GLY A 280 -10.56 3.79 11.37
N GLU A 281 -11.89 3.68 11.41
CA GLU A 281 -12.66 3.47 12.65
C GLU A 281 -12.64 1.97 13.07
N THR A 282 -13.57 1.55 13.94
CA THR A 282 -13.80 0.13 14.21
C THR A 282 -14.46 -0.54 12.99
N ASP A 283 -14.21 -1.84 12.77
CA ASP A 283 -14.69 -2.55 11.57
C ASP A 283 -15.99 -3.38 11.76
N PHE A 284 -16.30 -3.82 12.99
CA PHE A 284 -17.44 -4.68 13.33
C PHE A 284 -17.89 -4.53 14.80
N VAL A 285 -19.15 -4.87 15.10
CA VAL A 285 -19.69 -4.97 16.47
C VAL A 285 -20.24 -6.37 16.73
N ASP A 286 -20.15 -6.83 17.97
CA ASP A 286 -20.84 -8.06 18.40
C ASP A 286 -22.35 -7.82 18.47
N THR A 287 -23.11 -8.75 17.91
CA THR A 287 -24.58 -8.80 17.97
C THR A 287 -25.00 -10.22 18.30
N GLY A 288 -24.93 -10.58 19.58
CA GLY A 288 -25.45 -11.85 20.10
C GLY A 288 -24.49 -13.03 19.97
N GLY A 289 -23.18 -12.79 19.96
CA GLY A 289 -22.15 -13.83 19.82
C GLY A 289 -21.73 -14.12 18.38
N CYS A 290 -22.13 -13.28 17.43
CA CYS A 290 -21.52 -13.15 16.11
C CYS A 290 -21.32 -11.66 15.80
N ARG A 291 -20.40 -11.34 14.89
CA ARG A 291 -20.11 -9.96 14.49
C ARG A 291 -20.91 -9.56 13.27
N VAL A 292 -21.50 -8.37 13.29
CA VAL A 292 -22.10 -7.75 12.10
C VAL A 292 -21.17 -6.71 11.50
N SER A 293 -21.27 -6.53 10.18
CA SER A 293 -20.65 -5.40 9.50
C SER A 293 -21.12 -4.10 10.11
N LEU A 294 -20.18 -3.18 10.20
CA LEU A 294 -20.43 -1.80 10.53
C LEU A 294 -20.98 -1.10 9.23
N VAL A 295 -21.86 -0.08 9.39
CA VAL A 295 -22.53 0.89 8.46
C VAL A 295 -22.74 2.33 9.08
N CYS A 296 -21.90 3.34 8.80
CA CYS A 296 -22.02 4.70 9.35
C CYS A 296 -23.10 5.51 8.62
N PRO A 297 -23.77 6.47 9.28
CA PRO A 297 -24.32 7.64 8.59
C PRO A 297 -23.18 8.37 7.86
N THR A 298 -23.40 8.83 6.62
CA THR A 298 -22.35 9.48 5.80
C THR A 298 -21.75 10.74 6.46
N SER A 299 -22.54 11.45 7.28
CA SER A 299 -22.08 12.59 8.10
C SER A 299 -21.58 12.22 9.51
N GLY A 300 -21.65 10.94 9.88
CA GLY A 300 -21.21 10.40 11.16
C GLY A 300 -19.76 9.90 11.14
N CYS A 301 -19.32 9.44 12.33
CA CYS A 301 -18.00 8.82 12.57
C CYS A 301 -16.80 9.72 12.24
N ARG A 302 -15.58 9.30 12.56
CA ARG A 302 -14.34 10.06 12.28
C ARG A 302 -14.09 10.19 10.77
N GLY A 303 -14.31 9.11 10.03
CA GLY A 303 -13.76 8.92 8.70
C GLY A 303 -12.42 8.17 8.74
N GLU A 304 -11.97 7.80 7.54
CA GLU A 304 -10.81 6.97 7.29
C GLU A 304 -9.60 7.85 6.94
N ASP A 305 -8.49 7.70 7.67
CA ASP A 305 -7.30 8.53 7.52
C ASP A 305 -6.34 8.00 6.44
N VAL A 306 -5.88 8.91 5.59
CA VAL A 306 -5.13 8.62 4.37
C VAL A 306 -3.82 9.41 4.36
N THR A 307 -2.68 8.73 4.53
CA THR A 307 -1.35 9.36 4.43
C THR A 307 -1.13 9.90 3.02
N ARG A 308 -0.86 11.20 2.90
CA ARG A 308 -0.75 11.93 1.63
C ARG A 308 0.39 11.42 0.78
N ALA A 309 0.12 11.15 -0.50
CA ALA A 309 1.09 10.70 -1.48
C ALA A 309 2.38 11.56 -1.54
N PRO A 310 2.33 12.91 -1.53
CA PRO A 310 3.53 13.76 -1.48
C PRO A 310 4.53 13.47 -0.35
N VAL A 311 4.10 12.91 0.79
CA VAL A 311 4.97 12.64 1.94
C VAL A 311 6.01 11.56 1.61
N PHE A 312 5.62 10.52 0.87
CA PHE A 312 6.54 9.47 0.40
C PHE A 312 6.98 9.63 -1.06
N ALA A 313 6.19 10.32 -1.89
CA ALA A 313 6.47 10.45 -3.32
C ALA A 313 7.73 11.27 -3.66
N ALA A 314 8.24 12.05 -2.69
CA ALA A 314 9.57 12.67 -2.78
C ALA A 314 10.69 11.63 -2.97
N LEU A 315 10.59 10.46 -2.32
CA LEU A 315 11.55 9.36 -2.45
C LEU A 315 11.40 8.63 -3.80
N LEU A 316 10.16 8.47 -4.28
CA LEU A 316 9.88 7.84 -5.58
C LEU A 316 10.57 8.54 -6.76
N SER A 317 10.86 9.84 -6.65
CA SER A 317 11.63 10.62 -7.62
C SER A 317 13.08 10.15 -7.81
N GLY A 318 13.58 9.23 -6.97
CA GLY A 318 14.87 8.57 -7.13
C GLY A 318 14.80 7.05 -7.38
N LEU A 319 13.60 6.44 -7.39
CA LEU A 319 13.44 4.99 -7.29
C LEU A 319 12.90 4.28 -8.55
N GLY A 320 12.39 5.02 -9.54
CA GLY A 320 12.06 4.43 -10.85
C GLY A 320 13.29 3.81 -11.54
N GLY A 321 13.13 2.60 -12.09
CA GLY A 321 14.22 1.88 -12.76
C GLY A 321 14.92 2.70 -13.84
N ALA A 322 16.26 2.63 -13.87
CA ALA A 322 17.11 3.35 -14.81
C ALA A 322 16.80 4.86 -14.98
N GLN A 323 16.52 5.55 -13.86
CA GLN A 323 16.49 7.03 -13.74
C GLN A 323 17.43 7.71 -14.74
N PRO A 324 16.91 8.52 -15.70
CA PRO A 324 17.74 9.24 -16.65
C PRO A 324 18.83 10.05 -15.94
N LEU A 325 20.07 9.93 -16.41
CA LEU A 325 21.21 10.65 -15.87
C LEU A 325 20.96 12.16 -16.03
N LEU A 326 20.74 12.87 -14.91
CA LEU A 326 20.60 14.33 -14.99
C LEU A 326 21.97 14.91 -15.34
N THR A 327 22.03 15.54 -16.50
CA THR A 327 23.24 16.04 -17.16
C THR A 327 22.98 17.45 -17.69
N ARG A 328 24.01 18.17 -18.11
CA ARG A 328 23.85 19.53 -18.65
C ARG A 328 22.92 19.52 -19.87
N GLY A 329 21.75 20.13 -19.71
CA GLY A 329 20.68 20.14 -20.72
C GLY A 329 19.42 19.36 -20.36
N SER A 330 19.46 18.47 -19.35
CA SER A 330 18.25 17.86 -18.78
C SER A 330 17.27 18.93 -18.30
N ARG A 331 15.97 18.65 -18.42
CA ARG A 331 14.88 19.50 -17.92
C ARG A 331 13.76 18.63 -17.35
N GLY A 332 13.06 19.12 -16.33
CA GLY A 332 11.93 18.42 -15.72
C GLY A 332 11.87 18.56 -14.20
N PRO A 333 10.79 18.07 -13.56
CA PRO A 333 10.63 18.12 -12.11
C PRO A 333 11.74 17.40 -11.33
N GLU A 334 12.40 16.41 -11.94
CA GLU A 334 13.57 15.71 -11.38
C GLU A 334 14.76 16.67 -11.20
N VAL A 335 14.92 17.63 -12.13
CA VAL A 335 15.94 18.67 -12.06
C VAL A 335 15.57 19.70 -10.99
N THR A 336 14.29 20.12 -10.92
CA THR A 336 13.77 21.01 -9.88
C THR A 336 13.99 20.42 -8.48
N ALA A 337 13.74 19.13 -8.31
CA ALA A 337 14.02 18.40 -7.08
C ALA A 337 15.53 18.38 -6.77
N TRP A 338 16.39 18.05 -7.74
CA TRP A 338 17.84 18.04 -7.54
C TRP A 338 18.42 19.42 -7.17
N GLN A 339 17.95 20.49 -7.80
CA GLN A 339 18.32 21.88 -7.46
C GLN A 339 17.90 22.24 -6.03
N SER A 340 16.67 21.86 -5.65
CA SER A 340 16.15 22.06 -4.29
C SER A 340 16.95 21.31 -3.23
N LEU A 341 17.39 20.08 -3.54
CA LEU A 341 18.23 19.27 -2.65
C LEU A 341 19.63 19.87 -2.51
N LEU A 342 20.29 20.25 -3.61
CA LEU A 342 21.60 20.92 -3.57
C LEU A 342 21.59 22.17 -2.68
N ASN A 343 20.58 23.03 -2.82
CA ASN A 343 20.41 24.20 -1.95
C ASN A 343 20.22 23.80 -0.48
N ARG A 344 19.42 22.77 -0.19
CA ARG A 344 19.21 22.27 1.18
C ARG A 344 20.48 21.74 1.85
N VAL A 345 21.34 21.04 1.12
CA VAL A 345 22.51 20.34 1.72
C VAL A 345 23.86 21.06 1.60
N GLN A 346 23.98 22.06 0.72
CA GLN A 346 25.24 22.78 0.49
C GLN A 346 25.09 24.29 0.26
N ASP A 347 23.87 24.81 0.15
CA ASP A 347 23.54 26.20 -0.16
C ASP A 347 24.39 26.89 -1.29
N PRO A 348 24.56 26.27 -2.47
CA PRO A 348 25.35 26.84 -3.57
C PRO A 348 24.62 27.90 -4.40
N ASP A 349 23.49 28.44 -3.91
CA ASP A 349 22.56 29.36 -4.59
C ASP A 349 22.28 29.00 -6.07
N VAL A 350 21.72 27.80 -6.27
CA VAL A 350 21.29 27.34 -7.61
C VAL A 350 19.82 27.64 -7.81
N ALA A 351 19.50 28.39 -8.88
CA ALA A 351 18.11 28.65 -9.27
C ALA A 351 17.33 27.33 -9.44
N VAL A 352 16.14 27.27 -8.83
CA VAL A 352 15.24 26.11 -8.86
C VAL A 352 14.28 26.27 -10.04
N ASP A 353 14.83 26.20 -11.25
CA ASP A 353 14.14 26.51 -12.53
C ASP A 353 13.76 25.25 -13.34
N GLY A 354 14.15 24.06 -12.88
CA GLY A 354 13.94 22.80 -13.60
C GLY A 354 14.82 22.61 -14.84
N ILE A 355 15.90 23.41 -14.99
CA ILE A 355 16.85 23.35 -16.11
C ILE A 355 18.25 23.03 -15.59
N PHE A 356 18.84 21.92 -16.06
CA PHE A 356 20.15 21.48 -15.58
C PHE A 356 21.27 22.30 -16.27
N GLY A 357 21.42 23.54 -15.83
CA GLY A 357 22.37 24.51 -16.35
C GLY A 357 23.79 24.32 -15.83
N GLN A 358 24.67 25.25 -16.20
CA GLN A 358 26.07 25.26 -15.76
C GLN A 358 26.23 25.47 -14.25
N ALA A 359 25.29 26.18 -13.61
CA ALA A 359 25.23 26.31 -12.15
C ALA A 359 24.92 24.96 -11.49
N THR A 360 23.83 24.29 -11.91
CA THR A 360 23.41 22.97 -11.43
C THR A 360 24.51 21.92 -11.61
N GLN A 361 25.21 21.92 -12.76
CA GLN A 361 26.34 21.02 -13.00
C GLN A 361 27.55 21.31 -12.08
N ARG A 362 27.86 22.59 -11.84
CA ARG A 362 28.95 23.00 -10.93
C ARG A 362 28.65 22.55 -9.49
N ALA A 363 27.44 22.81 -9.00
CA ALA A 363 26.98 22.39 -7.69
C ALA A 363 26.97 20.86 -7.55
N THR A 364 26.50 20.13 -8.58
CA THR A 364 26.56 18.65 -8.61
C THR A 364 28.00 18.14 -8.44
N ARG A 365 28.99 18.79 -9.06
CA ARG A 365 30.42 18.45 -8.87
C ARG A 365 30.96 18.80 -7.49
N GLN A 366 30.43 19.84 -6.83
CA GLN A 366 30.79 20.18 -5.44
C GLN A 366 30.17 19.18 -4.46
N PHE A 367 28.93 18.76 -4.70
CA PHE A 367 28.25 17.69 -3.98
C PHE A 367 29.03 16.37 -4.07
N GLN A 368 29.30 15.89 -5.29
CA GLN A 368 30.05 14.66 -5.51
C GLN A 368 31.41 14.66 -4.80
N ARG A 369 32.17 15.76 -4.83
CA ARG A 369 33.45 15.89 -4.10
C ARG A 369 33.28 15.79 -2.59
N ALA A 370 32.26 16.43 -2.03
CA ALA A 370 31.98 16.38 -0.60
C ALA A 370 31.55 14.97 -0.15
N SER A 371 30.87 14.22 -1.02
CA SER A 371 30.45 12.84 -0.79
C SER A 371 31.48 11.77 -1.20
N GLY A 372 32.71 12.15 -1.55
CA GLY A 372 33.76 11.20 -1.95
C GLY A 372 33.56 10.51 -3.30
N LEU A 373 32.64 11.00 -4.14
CA LEU A 373 32.31 10.45 -5.46
C LEU A 373 33.15 11.10 -6.59
N THR A 374 33.20 10.41 -7.73
CA THR A 374 33.73 10.95 -8.99
C THR A 374 32.98 12.23 -9.38
N ALA A 375 33.71 13.34 -9.52
CA ALA A 375 33.15 14.66 -9.73
C ALA A 375 32.84 14.99 -11.21
N ASP A 376 32.10 14.11 -11.88
CA ASP A 376 31.74 14.23 -13.30
C ASP A 376 30.65 15.28 -13.57
N GLY A 377 29.82 15.62 -12.59
CA GLY A 377 28.66 16.52 -12.70
C GLY A 377 27.43 15.86 -13.30
N VAL A 378 27.27 14.56 -13.12
CA VAL A 378 26.17 13.71 -13.60
C VAL A 378 25.43 13.09 -12.42
N VAL A 379 24.11 13.23 -12.37
CA VAL A 379 23.31 12.63 -11.28
C VAL A 379 23.02 11.15 -11.60
N GLY A 380 24.03 10.31 -11.40
CA GLY A 380 23.91 8.84 -11.42
C GLY A 380 23.31 8.26 -10.13
N PRO A 381 23.08 6.94 -10.07
CA PRO A 381 22.56 6.25 -8.88
C PRO A 381 23.34 6.57 -7.60
N ASP A 382 24.68 6.51 -7.65
CA ASP A 382 25.55 6.74 -6.48
C ASP A 382 25.45 8.18 -5.96
N THR A 383 25.29 9.15 -6.88
CA THR A 383 25.09 10.57 -6.54
C THR A 383 23.74 10.79 -5.83
N ARG A 384 22.72 10.00 -6.16
CA ARG A 384 21.41 10.02 -5.47
C ARG A 384 21.48 9.28 -4.13
N ALA A 385 22.19 8.16 -4.06
CA ALA A 385 22.38 7.38 -2.84
C ALA A 385 23.18 8.17 -1.78
N ALA A 386 24.22 8.90 -2.17
CA ALA A 386 24.94 9.81 -1.29
C ALA A 386 24.06 10.97 -0.78
N MET A 387 23.20 11.53 -1.64
CA MET A 387 22.25 12.58 -1.24
C MET A 387 21.24 12.05 -0.23
N ALA A 388 20.76 10.82 -0.41
CA ALA A 388 19.86 10.16 0.53
C ALA A 388 20.52 9.95 1.91
N GLN A 389 21.76 9.45 1.96
CA GLN A 389 22.52 9.28 3.21
C GLN A 389 22.70 10.60 3.98
N LEU A 390 23.01 11.69 3.28
CA LEU A 390 23.18 13.02 3.89
C LEU A 390 21.87 13.59 4.46
N LEU A 391 20.72 13.12 3.98
CA LEU A 391 19.39 13.44 4.50
C LEU A 391 18.93 12.47 5.62
N GLY A 392 19.80 11.58 6.09
CA GLY A 392 19.49 10.60 7.14
C GLY A 392 18.71 9.36 6.66
N LEU A 393 18.60 9.14 5.34
CA LEU A 393 17.89 8.00 4.75
C LEU A 393 18.82 6.77 4.65
N PRO A 394 18.31 5.54 4.83
CA PRO A 394 19.13 4.32 4.79
C PRO A 394 19.77 4.08 3.41
N LYS A 395 20.98 3.50 3.38
CA LYS A 395 21.70 3.15 2.13
C LYS A 395 20.90 2.10 1.37
N ALA A 396 20.27 2.50 0.27
CA ALA A 396 19.81 1.55 -0.75
C ALA A 396 21.03 0.74 -1.27
N PRO A 397 20.93 -0.60 -1.40
CA PRO A 397 22.06 -1.41 -1.82
C PRO A 397 22.51 -1.06 -3.25
N SER A 398 23.81 -0.80 -3.40
CA SER A 398 24.49 -0.57 -4.67
C SER A 398 24.60 -1.88 -5.47
N SER A 399 24.27 -1.83 -6.76
CA SER A 399 24.40 -2.97 -7.67
C SER A 399 25.88 -3.26 -7.99
N GLY A 400 26.55 -4.02 -7.13
CA GLY A 400 27.95 -4.43 -7.31
C GLY A 400 28.63 -4.99 -6.06
N GLU A 401 28.15 -4.64 -4.86
CA GLU A 401 28.72 -5.13 -3.59
C GLU A 401 27.85 -6.24 -3.00
N LEU A 402 28.41 -7.44 -2.83
CA LEU A 402 27.76 -8.48 -2.03
C LEU A 402 27.76 -8.02 -0.56
N PRO A 403 26.65 -8.14 0.19
CA PRO A 403 26.56 -7.62 1.57
C PRO A 403 27.66 -8.19 2.47
N ASP A 404 28.15 -7.42 3.45
CA ASP A 404 29.18 -7.87 4.40
C ASP A 404 28.79 -9.19 5.12
N GLY A 405 27.49 -9.39 5.37
CA GLY A 405 26.97 -10.65 5.91
C GLY A 405 27.12 -11.83 4.93
N PHE A 406 26.94 -11.60 3.62
CA PHE A 406 27.18 -12.60 2.58
C PHE A 406 28.67 -12.84 2.36
N VAL A 407 29.50 -11.79 2.34
CA VAL A 407 30.96 -11.93 2.26
C VAL A 407 31.50 -12.68 3.48
N ARG A 408 31.04 -12.36 4.70
CA ARG A 408 31.38 -13.11 5.92
C ARG A 408 30.88 -14.55 5.88
N ALA A 409 29.66 -14.82 5.40
CA ALA A 409 29.15 -16.18 5.26
C ALA A 409 29.97 -16.99 4.24
N LEU A 410 30.27 -16.40 3.07
CA LEU A 410 31.10 -17.01 2.03
C LEU A 410 32.53 -17.24 2.54
N THR A 411 33.14 -16.28 3.25
CA THR A 411 34.45 -16.44 3.89
C THR A 411 34.41 -17.50 4.99
N ALA A 412 33.35 -17.60 5.81
CA ALA A 412 33.22 -18.64 6.84
C ALA A 412 33.00 -20.04 6.24
N VAL A 413 32.31 -20.15 5.11
CA VAL A 413 32.13 -21.40 4.36
C VAL A 413 33.41 -21.81 3.63
N LEU A 414 34.19 -20.85 3.11
CA LEU A 414 35.43 -21.11 2.39
C LEU A 414 36.65 -21.26 3.30
N ALA A 415 36.71 -20.62 4.47
CA ALA A 415 37.89 -20.64 5.36
C ALA A 415 38.36 -22.05 5.79
N PRO A 416 37.50 -23.05 6.05
CA PRO A 416 37.92 -24.43 6.31
C PRO A 416 38.50 -25.12 5.05
N VAL A 417 38.11 -24.67 3.87
CA VAL A 417 38.45 -25.26 2.57
C VAL A 417 39.63 -24.53 1.89
N LEU A 418 39.91 -23.29 2.30
CA LEU A 418 40.98 -22.45 1.74
C LEU A 418 42.38 -23.10 1.86
N PRO A 419 42.75 -23.76 2.98
CA PRO A 419 44.01 -24.51 3.05
C PRO A 419 44.05 -25.71 2.09
N LEU A 420 42.92 -26.40 1.90
CA LEU A 420 42.79 -27.54 0.99
C LEU A 420 42.86 -27.10 -0.48
N LEU A 421 42.24 -25.98 -0.84
CA LEU A 421 42.33 -25.38 -2.18
C LEU A 421 43.75 -24.87 -2.48
N SER A 422 44.44 -24.32 -1.48
CA SER A 422 45.84 -23.89 -1.61
C SER A 422 46.79 -25.08 -1.77
N ALA A 423 46.58 -26.17 -1.01
CA ALA A 423 47.36 -27.40 -1.16
C ALA A 423 47.10 -28.12 -2.50
N ALA A 424 45.84 -28.15 -2.95
CA ALA A 424 45.46 -28.74 -4.23
C ALA A 424 45.99 -27.98 -5.47
N ALA A 425 46.56 -26.78 -5.28
CA ALA A 425 47.16 -25.97 -6.32
C ALA A 425 48.67 -26.21 -6.51
N GLN A 426 49.31 -27.10 -5.72
CA GLN A 426 50.78 -27.26 -5.70
C GLN A 426 51.31 -28.65 -6.07
N GLU A 427 50.49 -29.71 -6.02
CA GLU A 427 50.85 -31.07 -6.43
C GLU A 427 49.65 -31.76 -7.13
N PRO A 428 49.86 -32.79 -7.99
CA PRO A 428 48.78 -33.43 -8.73
C PRO A 428 47.92 -34.32 -7.81
N VAL A 429 46.74 -33.82 -7.43
CA VAL A 429 45.80 -34.48 -6.51
C VAL A 429 45.24 -35.78 -7.11
N ASP A 430 45.29 -36.88 -6.35
CA ASP A 430 44.76 -38.16 -6.79
C ASP A 430 43.21 -38.25 -6.75
N ALA A 431 42.68 -39.27 -7.43
CA ALA A 431 41.24 -39.49 -7.58
C ALA A 431 40.54 -39.98 -6.29
N GLU A 432 41.27 -40.41 -5.27
CA GLU A 432 40.73 -40.86 -3.99
C GLU A 432 40.58 -39.71 -2.99
N ALA A 433 41.53 -38.78 -2.96
CA ALA A 433 41.43 -37.50 -2.24
C ALA A 433 40.20 -36.69 -2.69
N LEU A 434 39.97 -36.58 -4.00
CA LEU A 434 38.77 -35.95 -4.58
C LEU A 434 37.46 -36.66 -4.16
N ARG A 435 37.47 -38.00 -4.07
CA ARG A 435 36.32 -38.79 -3.60
C ARG A 435 36.09 -38.64 -2.09
N ALA A 436 37.13 -38.41 -1.29
CA ALA A 436 36.99 -38.10 0.13
C ALA A 436 36.35 -36.72 0.34
N LEU A 437 36.84 -35.69 -0.37
CA LEU A 437 36.30 -34.33 -0.32
C LEU A 437 34.82 -34.30 -0.74
N GLY A 438 34.46 -35.01 -1.82
CA GLY A 438 33.08 -35.14 -2.30
C GLY A 438 32.12 -35.85 -1.35
N ARG A 439 32.62 -36.61 -0.36
CA ARG A 439 31.80 -37.23 0.71
C ARG A 439 31.58 -36.30 1.91
N GLN A 440 32.41 -35.28 2.12
CA GLN A 440 32.24 -34.31 3.21
C GLN A 440 31.39 -33.09 2.81
N LEU A 441 31.51 -32.61 1.56
CA LEU A 441 30.88 -31.36 1.10
C LEU A 441 29.47 -31.57 0.51
N GLY A 442 28.59 -32.22 1.28
CA GLY A 442 27.28 -32.69 0.82
C GLY A 442 26.38 -31.64 0.15
N GLY A 443 25.85 -31.98 -1.03
CA GLY A 443 24.80 -31.23 -1.74
C GLY A 443 25.25 -29.90 -2.36
N VAL A 444 25.54 -28.90 -1.53
CA VAL A 444 25.62 -27.49 -1.94
C VAL A 444 26.79 -27.22 -2.91
N VAL A 445 27.96 -27.78 -2.65
CA VAL A 445 29.16 -27.58 -3.49
C VAL A 445 29.02 -28.25 -4.86
N ALA A 446 28.29 -29.37 -4.95
CA ALA A 446 28.01 -30.04 -6.23
C ALA A 446 27.12 -29.19 -7.15
N THR A 447 26.19 -28.40 -6.59
CA THR A 447 25.41 -27.42 -7.34
C THR A 447 26.28 -26.24 -7.79
N LEU A 448 27.12 -25.70 -6.90
CA LEU A 448 28.00 -24.57 -7.21
C LEU A 448 28.99 -24.89 -8.34
N LEU A 449 29.60 -26.08 -8.31
CA LEU A 449 30.52 -26.54 -9.36
C LEU A 449 29.83 -26.74 -10.72
N ARG A 450 28.55 -27.16 -10.74
CA ARG A 450 27.76 -27.24 -11.99
C ARG A 450 27.50 -25.86 -12.61
N VAL A 451 27.25 -24.84 -11.78
CA VAL A 451 27.04 -23.45 -12.24
C VAL A 451 28.33 -22.82 -12.78
N LEU A 452 29.49 -23.18 -12.22
CA LEU A 452 30.79 -22.71 -12.73
C LEU A 452 31.19 -23.42 -14.04
N ALA A 453 30.92 -24.72 -14.17
CA ALA A 453 31.26 -25.50 -15.36
C ALA A 453 30.52 -25.03 -16.63
N THR A 454 29.29 -24.52 -16.50
CA THR A 454 28.53 -24.01 -17.66
C THR A 454 29.03 -22.64 -18.16
N GLN A 455 29.77 -21.88 -17.37
CA GLN A 455 30.28 -20.55 -17.77
C GLN A 455 31.60 -20.57 -18.55
N HIS A 456 32.29 -21.71 -18.63
CA HIS A 456 33.57 -21.84 -19.37
C HIS A 456 33.45 -22.63 -20.68
N SER A 457 32.23 -22.86 -21.18
CA SER A 457 31.96 -23.64 -22.39
C SER A 457 31.60 -22.77 -23.60
N SER A 458 32.59 -22.12 -24.21
CA SER A 458 32.53 -21.64 -25.60
C SER A 458 33.85 -21.92 -26.31
N PRO A 459 33.83 -22.53 -27.52
CA PRO A 459 35.05 -22.96 -28.19
C PRO A 459 35.76 -21.80 -28.93
N ALA A 460 37.09 -21.87 -29.00
CA ALA A 460 37.90 -21.13 -29.97
C ALA A 460 37.60 -21.62 -31.41
N PRO A 461 37.87 -20.79 -32.42
CA PRO A 461 39.22 -20.74 -33.00
C PRO A 461 40.02 -19.49 -32.65
#